data_AF-A0A7Y5K8K4-F1
#
_entry.id   AF-A0A7Y5K8K4-F1
#
_cell.length_a   1.000
_cell.length_b   1.000
_cell.length_c   1.000
_cell.angle_alpha   90.00
_cell.angle_beta   90.00
_cell.angle_gamma   90.00
#
_symmetry.space_group_name_H-M   'P 1'
#
loop_
_entity.id
_entity.type
_entity.pdbx_description
1 polymer ?
#
loop_
_entity_poly.entity_id
_entity_poly.type
_entity_poly.pdbx_seq_one_letter_code
_entity_poly.pdbx_strand_id
1 'polypeptide(L)'
;MPFSLNKIAATTCSNVAAMLGRSFLLLLLSLLLLLPPTLAAQTFERIVEGIPFERNGQMLVLPFTGGWDAFLPQFVDIDADRDFDLFLAQPDESGWKLTLFENVGTPQAYRFRFASTAFDTITVGTWYQFLDSDGDGDFDLYHADGRSGVNFRRNAGSATQALFNTEIDSVVDIAGRRVASEYTSIPAFTDIDADGDYDFFYGNVLGYIVLYRNLGTPQAPAFYFETDFWEELKIVSFGLNAPRTPPFSPRGGT
;
A
#
# COMPACT_ATOMS: atom_id res chain seq x y z
N MET A 1 27.78 -104.51 -37.92
CA MET A 1 29.01 -104.73 -37.13
C MET A 1 29.95 -103.53 -37.35
N PRO A 2 30.99 -103.26 -36.53
CA PRO A 2 31.00 -102.14 -35.58
C PRO A 2 31.99 -101.02 -36.02
N PHE A 3 32.34 -99.97 -35.26
CA PHE A 3 32.32 -99.70 -33.80
C PHE A 3 31.95 -98.23 -33.49
N SER A 4 31.86 -97.86 -32.20
CA SER A 4 31.85 -96.47 -31.73
C SER A 4 33.08 -96.15 -30.87
N LEU A 5 33.56 -94.91 -30.97
CA LEU A 5 34.60 -94.34 -30.11
C LEU A 5 34.20 -92.89 -29.80
N ASN A 6 33.63 -92.66 -28.62
CA ASN A 6 33.52 -91.32 -28.01
C ASN A 6 32.97 -91.41 -26.58
N LYS A 7 33.87 -91.36 -25.58
CA LYS A 7 33.48 -91.24 -24.16
C LYS A 7 34.28 -90.20 -23.36
N ILE A 8 35.06 -89.36 -24.06
CA ILE A 8 35.96 -88.36 -23.44
C ILE A 8 35.33 -86.95 -23.40
N ALA A 9 34.32 -86.66 -24.23
CA ALA A 9 33.76 -85.31 -24.39
C ALA A 9 32.73 -84.85 -23.34
N ALA A 10 32.26 -85.74 -22.44
CA ALA A 10 31.08 -85.45 -21.60
C ALA A 10 31.35 -84.57 -20.36
N THR A 11 32.54 -84.69 -19.75
CA THR A 11 32.77 -84.14 -18.40
C THR A 11 33.09 -82.64 -18.39
N THR A 12 33.60 -82.07 -19.48
CA THR A 12 33.96 -80.64 -19.57
C THR A 12 32.77 -79.72 -19.83
N CYS A 13 31.64 -80.24 -20.34
CA CYS A 13 30.51 -79.41 -20.75
C CYS A 13 29.60 -78.98 -19.56
N SER A 14 29.52 -79.80 -18.50
CA SER A 14 28.60 -79.57 -17.37
C SER A 14 28.94 -78.33 -16.54
N ASN A 15 30.23 -78.16 -16.18
CA ASN A 15 30.67 -77.09 -15.28
C ASN A 15 30.59 -75.69 -15.93
N VAL A 16 30.71 -75.61 -17.26
CA VAL A 16 30.66 -74.34 -18.00
C VAL A 16 29.22 -73.79 -18.02
N ALA A 17 28.22 -74.64 -18.23
CA ALA A 17 26.81 -74.24 -18.24
C ALA A 17 26.35 -73.69 -16.86
N ALA A 18 26.77 -74.33 -15.77
CA ALA A 18 26.43 -73.88 -14.41
C ALA A 18 27.11 -72.54 -14.03
N MET A 19 28.35 -72.30 -14.48
CA MET A 19 29.02 -71.00 -14.30
C MET A 19 28.36 -69.90 -15.14
N LEU A 20 28.01 -70.17 -16.40
CA LEU A 20 27.33 -69.21 -17.27
C LEU A 20 25.99 -68.74 -16.67
N GLY A 21 25.17 -69.66 -16.14
CA GLY A 21 23.88 -69.30 -15.51
C GLY A 21 24.03 -68.41 -14.28
N ARG A 22 25.00 -68.67 -13.40
CA ARG A 22 25.28 -67.81 -12.22
C ARG A 22 25.82 -66.44 -12.61
N SER A 23 26.76 -66.39 -13.56
CA SER A 23 27.32 -65.12 -14.05
C SER A 23 26.24 -64.26 -14.73
N PHE A 24 25.36 -64.86 -15.52
CA PHE A 24 24.25 -64.17 -16.17
C PHE A 24 23.23 -63.63 -15.16
N LEU A 25 22.86 -64.41 -14.14
CA LEU A 25 21.95 -63.97 -13.08
C LEU A 25 22.54 -62.81 -12.25
N LEU A 26 23.82 -62.88 -11.90
CA LEU A 26 24.52 -61.79 -11.19
C LEU A 26 24.61 -60.52 -12.04
N LEU A 27 24.86 -60.66 -13.35
CA LEU A 27 24.89 -59.54 -14.29
C LEU A 27 23.50 -58.91 -14.49
N LEU A 28 22.43 -59.72 -14.47
CA LEU A 28 21.05 -59.23 -14.52
C LEU A 28 20.67 -58.49 -13.23
N LEU A 29 21.10 -58.99 -12.07
CA LEU A 29 20.86 -58.36 -10.77
C LEU A 29 21.61 -57.03 -10.62
N SER A 30 22.87 -56.97 -11.08
CA SER A 30 23.64 -55.73 -11.08
C SER A 30 23.10 -54.70 -12.08
N LEU A 31 22.58 -55.15 -13.24
CA LEU A 31 21.88 -54.27 -14.17
C LEU A 31 20.57 -53.71 -13.59
N LEU A 32 19.83 -54.49 -12.79
CA LEU A 32 18.66 -53.98 -12.06
C LEU A 32 19.04 -52.96 -10.97
N LEU A 33 20.17 -53.17 -10.27
CA LEU A 33 20.68 -52.24 -9.26
C LEU A 33 21.28 -50.94 -9.86
N LEU A 34 21.54 -50.93 -11.17
CA LEU A 34 21.97 -49.74 -11.92
C LEU A 34 20.80 -48.89 -12.46
N LEU A 35 19.55 -49.36 -12.32
CA LEU A 35 18.36 -48.56 -12.62
C LEU A 35 18.00 -47.69 -11.41
N PRO A 36 18.08 -46.34 -11.50
CA PRO A 36 17.70 -45.48 -10.39
C PRO A 36 16.19 -45.62 -10.11
N PRO A 37 15.76 -45.79 -8.84
CA PRO A 37 14.34 -45.86 -8.50
C PRO A 37 13.69 -44.48 -8.65
N THR A 38 13.20 -44.17 -9.85
CA THR A 38 12.44 -42.94 -10.12
C THR A 38 11.00 -43.07 -9.65
N LEU A 39 10.81 -43.12 -8.33
CA LEU A 39 9.55 -42.77 -7.69
C LEU A 39 9.36 -41.26 -7.82
N ALA A 40 8.82 -40.83 -8.96
CA ALA A 40 8.37 -39.45 -9.13
C ALA A 40 7.20 -39.20 -8.15
N ALA A 41 7.44 -38.34 -7.15
CA ALA A 41 6.36 -37.82 -6.32
C ALA A 41 5.38 -37.04 -7.21
N GLN A 42 4.09 -37.13 -6.92
CA GLN A 42 3.08 -36.32 -7.61
C GLN A 42 3.33 -34.84 -7.30
N THR A 43 3.74 -34.08 -8.31
CA THR A 43 3.92 -32.63 -8.20
C THR A 43 2.55 -31.97 -8.16
N PHE A 44 2.17 -31.45 -6.99
CA PHE A 44 1.01 -30.58 -6.84
C PHE A 44 1.43 -29.13 -7.14
N GLU A 45 0.86 -28.56 -8.19
CA GLU A 45 0.90 -27.12 -8.42
C GLU A 45 -0.29 -26.47 -7.71
N ARG A 46 -0.01 -25.48 -6.85
CA ARG A 46 -1.06 -24.75 -6.12
C ARG A 46 -1.65 -23.67 -7.03
N ILE A 47 -2.61 -24.06 -7.86
CA ILE A 47 -3.41 -23.12 -8.65
C ILE A 47 -4.26 -22.28 -7.68
N VAL A 48 -3.86 -21.03 -7.47
CA VAL A 48 -4.66 -20.00 -6.77
C VAL A 48 -5.22 -19.06 -7.83
N GLU A 49 -6.12 -19.58 -8.66
CA GLU A 49 -6.98 -18.74 -9.48
C GLU A 49 -8.11 -18.21 -8.60
N GLY A 50 -8.28 -16.89 -8.58
CA GLY A 50 -9.35 -16.24 -7.84
C GLY A 50 -10.72 -16.54 -8.45
N ILE A 51 -11.79 -16.33 -7.67
CA ILE A 51 -13.15 -16.33 -8.22
C ILE A 51 -13.23 -15.16 -9.21
N PRO A 52 -13.59 -15.36 -10.49
CA PRO A 52 -13.74 -14.28 -11.44
C PRO A 52 -14.98 -13.45 -11.07
N PHE A 53 -14.81 -12.14 -10.94
CA PHE A 53 -15.90 -11.21 -10.70
C PHE A 53 -16.27 -10.55 -12.02
N GLU A 54 -17.42 -10.89 -12.58
CA GLU A 54 -17.84 -10.38 -13.88
C GLU A 54 -19.14 -9.58 -13.78
N ARG A 55 -19.25 -8.54 -14.61
CA ARG A 55 -20.52 -7.86 -14.91
C ARG A 55 -20.73 -7.89 -16.42
N ASN A 56 -21.85 -8.46 -16.86
CA ASN A 56 -22.21 -8.60 -18.28
C ASN A 56 -21.12 -9.29 -19.15
N GLY A 57 -20.37 -10.25 -18.59
CA GLY A 57 -19.28 -10.94 -19.28
C GLY A 57 -17.97 -10.15 -19.40
N GLN A 58 -17.83 -9.03 -18.68
CA GLN A 58 -16.56 -8.33 -18.51
C GLN A 58 -16.04 -8.54 -17.09
N MET A 59 -14.77 -8.92 -16.97
CA MET A 59 -14.06 -9.01 -15.70
C MET A 59 -13.98 -7.63 -15.03
N LEU A 60 -14.42 -7.54 -13.78
CA LEU A 60 -14.20 -6.39 -12.91
C LEU A 60 -12.77 -6.43 -12.43
N VAL A 61 -11.96 -5.45 -12.84
CA VAL A 61 -10.53 -5.36 -12.48
C VAL A 61 -10.34 -5.17 -10.97
N LEU A 62 -11.27 -4.49 -10.30
CA LEU A 62 -11.26 -4.22 -8.86
C LEU A 62 -12.67 -4.42 -8.26
N PRO A 63 -13.11 -5.67 -8.00
CA PRO A 63 -14.46 -5.95 -7.51
C PRO A 63 -14.69 -5.53 -6.04
N PHE A 64 -13.61 -5.19 -5.32
CA PHE A 64 -13.60 -4.82 -3.90
C PHE A 64 -12.94 -3.45 -3.63
N THR A 65 -12.86 -2.56 -4.64
CA THR A 65 -12.24 -1.24 -4.46
C THR A 65 -12.86 -0.46 -3.31
N GLY A 66 -12.02 0.17 -2.49
CA GLY A 66 -12.43 0.89 -1.29
C GLY A 66 -12.36 0.07 0.00
N GLY A 67 -12.31 -1.27 -0.08
CA GLY A 67 -12.06 -2.15 1.05
C GLY A 67 -13.16 -2.19 2.13
N TRP A 68 -12.89 -2.90 3.22
CA TRP A 68 -13.81 -3.02 4.37
C TRP A 68 -13.44 -2.09 5.54
N ASP A 69 -12.14 -1.87 5.78
CA ASP A 69 -11.64 -1.36 7.07
C ASP A 69 -10.87 -0.02 7.02
N ALA A 70 -10.63 0.55 5.84
CA ALA A 70 -9.89 1.82 5.71
C ALA A 70 -10.16 2.56 4.40
N PHE A 71 -11.36 3.14 4.31
CA PHE A 71 -11.79 3.97 3.17
C PHE A 71 -11.38 5.44 3.41
N LEU A 72 -10.38 5.91 2.66
CA LEU A 72 -9.90 7.30 2.71
C LEU A 72 -10.13 7.99 1.35
N PRO A 73 -11.33 8.57 1.14
CA PRO A 73 -11.67 9.25 -0.11
C PRO A 73 -11.22 10.72 -0.09
N GLN A 74 -10.78 11.21 -1.24
CA GLN A 74 -10.71 12.65 -1.52
C GLN A 74 -11.25 12.93 -2.92
N PHE A 75 -11.99 14.03 -3.05
CA PHE A 75 -12.40 14.58 -4.34
C PHE A 75 -11.50 15.77 -4.68
N VAL A 76 -10.94 15.80 -5.89
CA VAL A 76 -10.02 16.83 -6.36
C VAL A 76 -10.07 16.93 -7.89
N ASP A 77 -9.92 18.15 -8.42
CA ASP A 77 -9.88 18.45 -9.86
C ASP A 77 -8.41 18.36 -10.31
N ILE A 78 -7.90 17.14 -10.49
CA ILE A 78 -6.45 16.87 -10.63
C ILE A 78 -5.91 17.07 -12.06
N ASP A 79 -6.79 17.21 -13.05
CA ASP A 79 -6.45 17.53 -14.44
C ASP A 79 -7.04 18.87 -14.93
N ALA A 80 -7.63 19.65 -14.01
CA ALA A 80 -8.18 20.99 -14.21
C ALA A 80 -9.27 21.10 -15.29
N ASP A 81 -10.03 20.02 -15.50
CA ASP A 81 -11.17 19.98 -16.42
C ASP A 81 -12.44 20.68 -15.84
N ARG A 82 -12.40 21.02 -14.54
CA ARG A 82 -13.44 21.65 -13.71
C ARG A 82 -14.50 20.71 -13.17
N ASP A 83 -14.24 19.42 -13.16
CA ASP A 83 -14.99 18.47 -12.38
C ASP A 83 -14.11 17.72 -11.36
N PHE A 84 -14.70 16.89 -10.51
CA PHE A 84 -13.98 16.26 -9.40
C PHE A 84 -13.74 14.78 -9.67
N ASP A 85 -12.46 14.42 -9.73
CA ASP A 85 -11.98 13.05 -9.67
C ASP A 85 -12.04 12.48 -8.25
N LEU A 86 -12.10 11.15 -8.16
CA LEU A 86 -12.12 10.43 -6.89
C LEU A 86 -10.81 9.68 -6.66
N PHE A 87 -10.08 10.10 -5.63
CA PHE A 87 -8.94 9.38 -5.07
C PHE A 87 -9.38 8.51 -3.90
N LEU A 88 -8.84 7.28 -3.83
CA LEU A 88 -9.00 6.36 -2.72
C LEU A 88 -7.63 5.80 -2.30
N ALA A 89 -7.19 6.06 -1.06
CA ALA A 89 -6.04 5.32 -0.52
C ALA A 89 -6.46 3.91 -0.12
N GLN A 90 -5.69 2.91 -0.55
CA GLN A 90 -5.92 1.49 -0.24
C GLN A 90 -4.60 0.81 0.15
N PRO A 91 -4.59 -0.05 1.18
CA PRO A 91 -3.38 -0.75 1.60
C PRO A 91 -3.09 -1.94 0.65
N ASP A 92 -1.86 -2.03 0.15
CA ASP A 92 -1.29 -3.19 -0.54
C ASP A 92 -0.08 -3.74 0.24
N GLU A 93 0.59 -4.77 -0.30
CA GLU A 93 1.79 -5.37 0.31
C GLU A 93 2.99 -4.39 0.44
N SER A 94 2.94 -3.24 -0.25
CA SER A 94 3.98 -2.21 -0.34
C SER A 94 3.60 -0.88 0.32
N GLY A 95 2.43 -0.77 0.95
CA GLY A 95 1.94 0.42 1.67
C GLY A 95 0.57 0.91 1.18
N TRP A 96 0.20 2.16 1.48
CA TRP A 96 -1.08 2.72 1.03
C TRP A 96 -0.93 3.36 -0.35
N LYS A 97 -1.58 2.80 -1.37
CA LYS A 97 -1.56 3.32 -2.74
C LYS A 97 -2.76 4.20 -3.02
N LEU A 98 -2.55 5.27 -3.78
CA LEU A 98 -3.62 6.11 -4.30
C LEU A 98 -4.20 5.49 -5.58
N THR A 99 -5.44 5.00 -5.48
CA THR A 99 -6.26 4.61 -6.64
C THR A 99 -7.02 5.84 -7.15
N LEU A 100 -6.93 6.10 -8.45
CA LEU A 100 -7.63 7.17 -9.14
C LEU A 100 -8.83 6.64 -9.94
N PHE A 101 -9.97 7.28 -9.74
CA PHE A 101 -11.14 7.23 -10.59
C PHE A 101 -11.38 8.59 -11.25
N GLU A 102 -11.09 8.66 -12.55
CA GLU A 102 -11.31 9.80 -13.42
C GLU A 102 -12.83 9.97 -13.67
N ASN A 103 -13.38 11.14 -13.42
CA ASN A 103 -14.74 11.48 -13.77
C ASN A 103 -14.83 11.89 -15.24
N VAL A 104 -15.00 10.91 -16.12
CA VAL A 104 -15.22 11.13 -17.55
C VAL A 104 -16.62 11.68 -17.87
N GLY A 105 -17.14 12.60 -17.07
CA GLY A 105 -18.55 13.01 -17.03
C GLY A 105 -18.72 14.51 -17.22
N THR A 106 -19.41 15.12 -16.26
CA THR A 106 -19.45 16.56 -15.97
C THR A 106 -19.73 16.74 -14.47
N PRO A 107 -19.55 17.94 -13.87
CA PRO A 107 -19.80 18.14 -12.44
C PRO A 107 -21.25 17.86 -12.01
N GLN A 108 -22.21 17.97 -12.94
CA GLN A 108 -23.63 17.72 -12.68
C GLN A 108 -24.09 16.31 -13.09
N ALA A 109 -23.29 15.58 -13.86
CA ALA A 109 -23.59 14.24 -14.38
C ALA A 109 -22.33 13.36 -14.33
N TYR A 110 -21.79 13.20 -13.12
CA TYR A 110 -20.57 12.47 -12.85
C TYR A 110 -20.61 11.01 -13.34
N ARG A 111 -19.48 10.53 -13.84
CA ARG A 111 -19.27 9.18 -14.36
C ARG A 111 -17.82 8.74 -14.14
N PHE A 112 -17.54 8.31 -12.92
CA PHE A 112 -16.25 7.75 -12.52
C PHE A 112 -15.86 6.50 -13.33
N ARG A 113 -14.66 6.52 -13.89
CA ARG A 113 -13.96 5.43 -14.58
C ARG A 113 -12.65 5.16 -13.84
N PHE A 114 -12.34 3.89 -13.61
CA PHE A 114 -11.03 3.52 -13.07
C PHE A 114 -9.90 3.96 -14.03
N ALA A 115 -8.92 4.70 -13.51
CA ALA A 115 -7.77 5.18 -14.27
C ALA A 115 -6.45 4.51 -13.84
N SER A 116 -6.17 4.42 -12.53
CA SER A 116 -4.95 3.79 -12.00
C SER A 116 -5.14 3.26 -10.57
N THR A 117 -4.45 2.17 -10.21
CA THR A 117 -4.35 1.66 -8.82
C THR A 117 -3.23 2.32 -8.01
N ALA A 118 -2.28 2.98 -8.68
CA ALA A 118 -1.10 3.58 -8.08
C ALA A 118 -0.76 4.87 -8.83
N PHE A 119 -1.54 5.92 -8.58
CA PHE A 119 -1.33 7.25 -9.13
C PHE A 119 0.10 7.74 -8.80
N ASP A 120 0.84 8.07 -9.87
CA ASP A 120 2.27 8.44 -9.86
C ASP A 120 3.18 7.57 -8.97
N THR A 121 2.84 6.28 -8.81
CA THR A 121 3.49 5.33 -7.88
C THR A 121 3.51 5.75 -6.41
N ILE A 122 2.76 6.80 -6.04
CA ILE A 122 2.75 7.40 -4.71
C ILE A 122 2.27 6.39 -3.68
N THR A 123 3.02 6.35 -2.57
CA THR A 123 2.64 5.64 -1.35
C THR A 123 2.42 6.66 -0.24
N VAL A 124 1.22 6.64 0.33
CA VAL A 124 0.79 7.47 1.46
C VAL A 124 0.79 6.67 2.77
N GLY A 125 0.31 7.26 3.86
CA GLY A 125 0.12 6.60 5.15
C GLY A 125 -1.36 6.52 5.56
N THR A 126 -1.63 6.66 6.86
CA THR A 126 -2.99 6.60 7.43
C THR A 126 -3.91 7.77 7.05
N TRP A 127 -3.37 8.81 6.43
CA TRP A 127 -4.11 9.91 5.82
C TRP A 127 -3.28 10.54 4.69
N TYR A 128 -3.96 11.26 3.81
CA TYR A 128 -3.40 12.14 2.77
C TYR A 128 -4.37 13.30 2.51
N GLN A 129 -3.84 14.40 1.97
CA GLN A 129 -4.63 15.55 1.53
C GLN A 129 -3.92 16.23 0.35
N PHE A 130 -4.58 16.24 -0.81
CA PHE A 130 -4.27 17.16 -1.89
C PHE A 130 -4.72 18.58 -1.53
N LEU A 131 -3.86 19.58 -1.74
CA LEU A 131 -4.18 21.00 -1.59
C LEU A 131 -3.23 21.88 -2.44
N ASP A 132 -3.73 23.00 -2.94
CA ASP A 132 -2.93 24.04 -3.60
C ASP A 132 -2.16 24.82 -2.53
N SER A 133 -1.02 24.28 -2.06
CA SER A 133 -0.32 24.84 -0.89
C SER A 133 0.28 26.20 -1.14
N ASP A 134 0.60 26.49 -2.40
CA ASP A 134 1.43 27.62 -2.78
C ASP A 134 0.74 28.65 -3.69
N GLY A 135 -0.52 28.40 -4.05
CA GLY A 135 -1.39 29.31 -4.79
C GLY A 135 -1.05 29.40 -6.27
N ASP A 136 -0.32 28.44 -6.85
CA ASP A 136 -0.03 28.40 -8.28
C ASP A 136 -1.18 27.80 -9.12
N GLY A 137 -2.17 27.20 -8.46
CA GLY A 137 -3.38 26.66 -9.05
C GLY A 137 -3.32 25.17 -9.40
N ASP A 138 -2.25 24.48 -9.02
CA ASP A 138 -2.17 23.01 -9.04
C ASP A 138 -2.17 22.39 -7.64
N PHE A 139 -2.31 21.06 -7.54
CA PHE A 139 -2.48 20.36 -6.26
C PHE A 139 -1.19 19.65 -5.82
N ASP A 140 -0.58 20.15 -4.76
CA ASP A 140 0.43 19.42 -3.99
C ASP A 140 -0.19 18.31 -3.13
N LEU A 141 0.65 17.45 -2.52
CA LEU A 141 0.20 16.37 -1.65
C LEU A 141 0.91 16.36 -0.28
N TYR A 142 0.13 16.52 0.79
CA TYR A 142 0.55 16.18 2.14
C TYR A 142 0.07 14.78 2.53
N HIS A 143 0.89 14.01 3.25
CA HIS A 143 0.49 12.68 3.72
C HIS A 143 1.25 12.21 4.96
N ALA A 144 0.68 11.23 5.68
CA ALA A 144 1.38 10.55 6.76
C ALA A 144 2.60 9.75 6.25
N ASP A 145 3.65 9.68 7.07
CA ASP A 145 4.83 8.81 6.86
C ASP A 145 4.60 7.33 7.24
N GLY A 146 3.35 6.93 7.48
CA GLY A 146 2.98 5.61 8.00
C GLY A 146 3.19 5.45 9.51
N ARG A 147 3.61 6.52 10.22
CA ARG A 147 3.70 6.58 11.67
C ARG A 147 3.00 7.83 12.19
N SER A 148 3.76 8.90 12.38
CA SER A 148 3.24 10.17 12.88
C SER A 148 3.94 11.36 12.25
N GLY A 149 4.93 11.17 11.38
CA GLY A 149 5.54 12.27 10.65
C GLY A 149 4.63 12.74 9.52
N VAL A 150 4.61 14.05 9.31
CA VAL A 150 4.02 14.66 8.12
C VAL A 150 5.04 14.68 7.00
N ASN A 151 4.66 14.20 5.82
CA ASN A 151 5.41 14.32 4.59
C ASN A 151 4.68 15.26 3.63
N PHE A 152 5.46 15.95 2.80
CA PHE A 152 5.02 16.80 1.71
C PHE A 152 5.62 16.31 0.40
N ARG A 153 4.86 16.47 -0.68
CA ARG A 153 5.32 16.32 -2.05
C ARG A 153 4.81 17.50 -2.86
N ARG A 154 5.75 18.30 -3.33
CA ARG A 154 5.47 19.33 -4.32
C ARG A 154 5.11 18.70 -5.66
N ASN A 155 4.04 19.19 -6.27
CA ASN A 155 3.83 19.07 -7.71
C ASN A 155 4.73 20.11 -8.41
N ALA A 156 5.56 19.65 -9.34
CA ALA A 156 6.47 20.50 -10.12
C ALA A 156 6.01 20.61 -11.60
N GLY A 157 4.77 20.22 -11.88
CA GLY A 157 4.18 20.12 -13.20
C GLY A 157 3.24 21.29 -13.51
N SER A 158 1.95 20.97 -13.61
CA SER A 158 0.86 21.95 -13.72
C SER A 158 -0.48 21.29 -13.36
N ALA A 159 -1.52 22.10 -13.21
CA ALA A 159 -2.88 21.65 -12.89
C ALA A 159 -3.49 20.65 -13.89
N THR A 160 -3.00 20.59 -15.13
CA THR A 160 -3.46 19.62 -16.15
C THR A 160 -2.51 18.44 -16.35
N GLN A 161 -1.33 18.47 -15.72
CA GLN A 161 -0.32 17.42 -15.83
C GLN A 161 0.57 17.45 -14.59
N ALA A 162 0.07 16.84 -13.51
CA ALA A 162 0.81 16.69 -12.27
C ALA A 162 2.13 15.92 -12.46
N LEU A 163 3.16 16.33 -11.72
CA LEU A 163 4.52 15.83 -11.80
C LEU A 163 5.13 15.90 -10.40
N PHE A 164 4.78 14.94 -9.54
CA PHE A 164 5.21 14.97 -8.14
C PHE A 164 6.68 14.59 -8.02
N ASN A 165 7.39 15.29 -7.14
CA ASN A 165 8.76 14.92 -6.82
C ASN A 165 8.82 13.51 -6.19
N THR A 166 9.81 12.72 -6.62
CA THR A 166 10.07 11.38 -6.07
C THR A 166 10.77 11.43 -4.72
N GLU A 167 11.45 12.54 -4.42
CA GLU A 167 11.97 12.85 -3.09
C GLU A 167 10.81 13.28 -2.18
N ILE A 168 10.82 12.78 -0.94
CA ILE A 168 9.75 13.02 0.03
C ILE A 168 10.29 13.97 1.10
N ASP A 169 9.75 15.17 1.15
CA ASP A 169 10.12 16.16 2.16
C ASP A 169 9.39 15.85 3.47
N SER A 170 10.13 15.53 4.53
CA SER A 170 9.56 15.53 5.87
C SER A 170 9.33 16.97 6.32
N VAL A 171 8.07 17.31 6.62
CA VAL A 171 7.72 18.64 7.12
C VAL A 171 8.35 18.83 8.49
N VAL A 172 9.02 19.97 8.68
CA VAL A 172 9.65 20.37 9.94
C VAL A 172 9.15 21.73 10.38
N ASP A 173 9.17 21.95 11.69
CA ASP A 173 8.88 23.25 12.28
C ASP A 173 10.12 24.18 12.21
N ILE A 174 9.94 25.45 12.56
CA ILE A 174 11.02 26.46 12.59
C ILE A 174 12.18 26.12 13.55
N ALA A 175 12.05 25.10 14.40
CA ALA A 175 13.11 24.58 15.27
C ALA A 175 13.80 23.32 14.69
N GLY A 176 13.45 22.92 13.46
CA GLY A 176 13.99 21.73 12.78
C GLY A 176 13.43 20.41 13.32
N ARG A 177 12.34 20.43 14.09
CA ARG A 177 11.67 19.22 14.61
C ARG A 177 10.65 18.77 13.59
N ARG A 178 10.54 17.46 13.31
CA ARG A 178 9.49 16.94 12.41
C ARG A 178 8.11 17.34 12.94
N VAL A 179 7.30 17.97 12.09
CA VAL A 179 5.87 18.16 12.36
C VAL A 179 5.24 16.78 12.41
N ALA A 180 4.35 16.59 13.39
CA ALA A 180 3.72 15.30 13.61
C ALA A 180 2.20 15.42 13.64
N SER A 181 1.53 14.49 12.97
CA SER A 181 0.13 14.13 13.21
C SER A 181 0.09 12.86 14.03
N GLU A 182 -0.79 12.73 15.01
CA GLU A 182 -0.97 11.42 15.64
C GLU A 182 -1.48 10.35 14.66
N TYR A 183 -1.06 9.10 14.85
CA TYR A 183 -1.31 7.98 13.93
C TYR A 183 -2.80 7.78 13.57
N THR A 184 -3.70 8.04 14.53
CA THR A 184 -5.16 7.92 14.40
C THR A 184 -5.88 9.21 14.03
N SER A 185 -5.16 10.33 13.86
CA SER A 185 -5.75 11.60 13.42
C SER A 185 -5.75 11.69 11.90
N ILE A 186 -6.82 12.25 11.35
CA ILE A 186 -6.82 12.86 10.02
C ILE A 186 -6.66 14.37 10.26
N PRO A 187 -5.53 14.99 9.88
CA PRO A 187 -5.33 16.42 10.04
C PRO A 187 -6.24 17.26 9.13
N ALA A 188 -6.18 18.57 9.33
CA ALA A 188 -6.76 19.56 8.43
C ALA A 188 -5.77 20.70 8.19
N PHE A 189 -5.70 21.17 6.96
CA PHE A 189 -5.05 22.42 6.58
C PHE A 189 -6.14 23.49 6.39
N THR A 190 -5.99 24.66 7.01
CA THR A 190 -6.93 25.79 6.84
C THR A 190 -6.24 27.12 7.13
N ASP A 191 -6.50 28.13 6.32
CA ASP A 191 -6.18 29.52 6.64
C ASP A 191 -7.16 29.98 7.74
N ILE A 192 -6.67 30.17 8.99
CA ILE A 192 -7.51 30.45 10.16
C ILE A 192 -7.49 31.92 10.58
N ASP A 193 -6.43 32.65 10.27
CA ASP A 193 -6.24 34.07 10.57
C ASP A 193 -6.34 34.99 9.33
N ALA A 194 -6.61 34.41 8.16
CA ALA A 194 -6.88 35.06 6.88
C ALA A 194 -5.68 35.80 6.29
N ASP A 195 -4.48 35.24 6.44
CA ASP A 195 -3.24 35.80 5.88
C ASP A 195 -2.90 35.27 4.47
N GLY A 196 -3.61 34.23 4.02
CA GLY A 196 -3.49 33.63 2.70
C GLY A 196 -2.64 32.36 2.65
N ASP A 197 -2.19 31.82 3.79
CA ASP A 197 -1.50 30.53 3.86
C ASP A 197 -2.17 29.52 4.82
N TYR A 198 -1.71 28.25 4.78
CA TYR A 198 -2.40 27.14 5.47
C TYR A 198 -1.78 26.77 6.83
N ASP A 199 -2.50 27.05 7.91
CA ASP A 199 -2.25 26.49 9.24
C ASP A 199 -2.57 24.98 9.30
N PHE A 200 -1.80 24.23 10.11
CA PHE A 200 -1.91 22.78 10.25
C PHE A 200 -2.52 22.36 11.59
N PHE A 201 -3.65 21.67 11.54
CA PHE A 201 -4.41 21.21 12.70
C PHE A 201 -4.52 19.69 12.76
N TYR A 202 -4.48 19.10 13.96
CA TYR A 202 -4.82 17.68 14.15
C TYR A 202 -5.37 17.40 15.56
N GLY A 203 -6.06 16.27 15.75
CA GLY A 203 -6.56 15.83 17.05
C GLY A 203 -5.56 14.94 17.79
N ASN A 204 -5.35 15.17 19.09
CA ASN A 204 -4.49 14.33 19.93
C ASN A 204 -5.24 13.27 20.75
N VAL A 205 -4.53 12.28 21.33
CA VAL A 205 -5.11 11.15 22.08
C VAL A 205 -5.88 11.57 23.33
N LEU A 206 -5.68 12.79 23.81
CA LEU A 206 -6.41 13.37 24.93
C LEU A 206 -7.73 14.03 24.50
N GLY A 207 -7.98 14.08 23.19
CA GLY A 207 -9.14 14.66 22.53
C GLY A 207 -9.04 16.16 22.26
N TYR A 208 -7.87 16.79 22.43
CA TYR A 208 -7.70 18.21 22.11
C TYR A 208 -7.26 18.43 20.67
N ILE A 209 -7.51 19.63 20.16
CA ILE A 209 -6.97 20.09 18.87
C ILE A 209 -5.58 20.71 19.09
N VAL A 210 -4.61 20.27 18.30
CA VAL A 210 -3.27 20.81 18.21
C VAL A 210 -3.18 21.74 17.00
N LEU A 211 -2.49 22.87 17.14
CA LEU A 211 -2.22 23.84 16.07
C LEU A 211 -0.71 24.04 15.87
N TYR A 212 -0.28 23.85 14.63
CA TYR A 212 0.96 24.42 14.08
C TYR A 212 0.59 25.60 13.17
N ARG A 213 0.84 26.82 13.63
CA ARG A 213 0.65 28.01 12.81
C ARG A 213 1.77 28.10 11.77
N ASN A 214 1.46 28.36 10.52
CA ASN A 214 2.44 28.74 9.53
C ASN A 214 2.77 30.23 9.71
N LEU A 215 4.05 30.58 9.77
CA LEU A 215 4.54 31.96 9.92
C LEU A 215 5.34 32.41 8.68
N GLY A 216 5.13 31.72 7.56
CA GLY A 216 5.96 31.79 6.36
C GLY A 216 5.23 32.46 5.21
N THR A 217 5.10 31.71 4.12
CA THR A 217 4.23 32.00 2.99
C THR A 217 3.73 30.67 2.39
N PRO A 218 2.74 30.67 1.48
CA PRO A 218 2.30 29.47 0.77
C PRO A 218 3.46 28.72 0.07
N GLN A 219 4.37 29.46 -0.57
CA GLN A 219 5.53 28.91 -1.29
C GLN A 219 6.70 28.48 -0.37
N ALA A 220 6.73 28.96 0.86
CA ALA A 220 7.77 28.64 1.85
C ALA A 220 7.17 28.52 3.26
N PRO A 221 6.44 27.43 3.56
CA PRO A 221 5.83 27.23 4.87
C PRO A 221 6.87 27.19 5.99
N ALA A 222 6.58 27.89 7.09
CA ALA A 222 7.42 28.01 8.28
C ALA A 222 6.58 27.67 9.53
N PHE A 223 6.22 26.40 9.67
CA PHE A 223 5.37 25.93 10.76
C PHE A 223 5.98 26.17 12.15
N TYR A 224 5.17 26.70 13.07
CA TYR A 224 5.46 26.94 14.47
C TYR A 224 4.41 26.23 15.31
N PHE A 225 4.86 25.34 16.22
CA PHE A 225 3.96 24.76 17.22
C PHE A 225 3.41 25.85 18.14
N GLU A 226 2.12 26.12 18.07
CA GLU A 226 1.47 27.17 18.84
C GLU A 226 0.84 26.63 20.13
N THR A 227 0.06 25.54 20.04
CA THR A 227 -0.65 24.95 21.19
C THR A 227 -1.11 23.51 20.93
N ASP A 228 -1.17 22.69 21.97
CA ASP A 228 -1.79 21.36 21.98
C ASP A 228 -3.23 21.33 22.54
N PHE A 229 -3.83 22.51 22.76
CA PHE A 229 -5.20 22.70 23.25
C PHE A 229 -5.87 23.94 22.63
N TRP A 230 -5.90 24.03 21.30
CA TRP A 230 -6.48 25.17 20.57
C TRP A 230 -7.93 25.46 20.98
N GLU A 231 -8.22 26.71 21.32
CA GLU A 231 -9.50 27.21 21.87
C GLU A 231 -10.08 26.38 23.04
N GLU A 232 -9.21 25.66 23.77
CA GLU A 232 -9.57 24.65 24.78
C GLU A 232 -10.55 23.56 24.29
N LEU A 233 -10.69 23.42 22.97
CA LEU A 233 -11.66 22.51 22.35
C LEU A 233 -11.29 21.06 22.60
N LYS A 234 -12.25 20.30 23.12
CA LYS A 234 -12.07 18.90 23.49
C LYS A 234 -13.14 18.00 22.86
N ILE A 235 -12.74 17.25 21.85
CA ILE A 235 -13.52 16.25 21.14
C ILE A 235 -13.23 14.89 21.77
N VAL A 236 -14.07 14.45 22.71
CA VAL A 236 -13.98 13.13 23.34
C VAL A 236 -15.30 12.37 23.27
N SER A 237 -15.20 11.06 23.04
CA SER A 237 -16.23 10.11 23.46
C SER A 237 -16.00 9.73 24.93
N PHE A 238 -17.05 9.73 25.74
CA PHE A 238 -16.94 9.71 27.21
C PHE A 238 -16.32 8.43 27.78
N GLY A 239 -15.51 8.59 28.83
CA GLY A 239 -14.96 7.46 29.60
C GLY A 239 -14.28 7.83 30.93
N LEU A 240 -13.78 9.06 31.08
CA LEU A 240 -13.14 9.53 32.31
C LEU A 240 -13.85 10.76 32.89
N ASN A 241 -14.58 10.54 33.99
CA ASN A 241 -15.14 11.61 34.82
C ASN A 241 -14.01 12.41 35.49
N ALA A 242 -13.62 13.52 34.87
CA ALA A 242 -12.84 14.57 35.52
C ALA A 242 -13.54 15.92 35.29
N PRO A 243 -14.19 16.51 36.31
CA PRO A 243 -14.75 17.85 36.17
C PRO A 243 -13.59 18.85 36.10
N ARG A 244 -13.29 19.33 34.90
CA ARG A 244 -12.65 20.61 34.69
C ARG A 244 -13.64 21.49 33.95
N THR A 245 -14.32 22.32 34.72
CA THR A 245 -15.05 23.47 34.19
C THR A 245 -14.09 24.31 33.34
N PRO A 246 -14.45 24.70 32.11
CA PRO A 246 -13.63 25.64 31.35
C PRO A 246 -13.52 26.96 32.12
N PRO A 247 -12.41 27.71 31.99
CA PRO A 247 -12.14 28.93 32.75
C PRO A 247 -12.90 30.15 32.18
N PHE A 248 -14.13 29.96 31.72
CA PHE A 248 -15.05 31.05 31.41
C PHE A 248 -15.53 31.72 32.70
N SER A 249 -14.70 32.64 33.19
CA SER A 249 -15.17 33.75 34.01
C SER A 249 -15.65 34.85 33.06
N PRO A 250 -16.96 35.12 32.94
CA PRO A 250 -17.42 36.24 32.13
C PRO A 250 -16.92 37.53 32.80
N ARG A 251 -16.18 38.35 32.05
CA ARG A 251 -15.90 39.73 32.49
C ARG A 251 -17.23 40.47 32.61
N GLY A 252 -17.74 40.59 33.83
CA GLY A 252 -18.83 41.50 34.14
C GLY A 252 -18.39 42.92 33.85
N GLY A 253 -18.96 43.52 32.79
CA GLY A 253 -18.80 44.94 32.53
C GLY A 253 -19.66 45.77 33.48
N THR A 254 -19.08 46.85 33.97
CA THR A 254 -19.76 48.04 34.51
C THR A 254 -19.04 49.26 33.98
#